data_AF-D4MWL4-F1
#
_entry.id   AF-D4MWL4-F1
#
_cell.length_a   1.000
_cell.length_b   1.000
_cell.length_c   1.000
_cell.angle_alpha   90.00
_cell.angle_beta   90.00
_cell.angle_gamma   90.00
#
_symmetry.space_group_name_H-M   'P 1'
#
loop_
_entity.id
_entity.type
_entity.pdbx_description
1 polymer ?
#
loop_
_entity_poly.entity_id
_entity_poly.type
_entity_poly.pdbx_seq_one_letter_code
_entity_poly.pdbx_strand_id
1 'polypeptide(L)' 'MGKVRQRLGKAYIHTKEESIQSIIIDALVDHGYDVDVEVTDNGTGNEVVSCEIYDVGGSKK' A
#
# COMPACT_ATOMS: atom_id res chain seq x y z
N MET A 1 -2.83 10.87 24.28
CA MET A 1 -2.21 11.27 23.00
C MET A 1 -2.64 10.26 21.95
N GLY A 2 -3.39 10.68 20.92
CA GLY A 2 -3.76 9.77 19.82
C GLY A 2 -2.51 9.28 19.09
N LYS A 3 -2.45 7.98 18.75
CA LYS A 3 -1.36 7.45 17.94
C LYS A 3 -1.41 8.13 16.57
N VAL A 4 -0.32 8.78 16.17
CA VAL A 4 -0.18 9.38 14.85
C VAL A 4 0.30 8.29 13.90
N ARG A 5 -0.41 8.09 12.79
CA ARG A 5 0.05 7.24 11.68
C ARG A 5 1.36 7.82 11.11
N GLN A 6 2.46 7.08 11.20
CA GLN A 6 3.76 7.50 10.69
C GLN A 6 3.95 6.97 9.28
N ARG A 7 4.15 7.85 8.29
CA ARG A 7 4.45 7.43 6.92
C ARG A 7 5.82 6.75 6.85
N LEU A 8 5.84 5.52 6.32
CA LEU A 8 7.06 4.73 6.11
C LEU A 8 7.57 4.84 4.68
N GLY A 9 6.68 4.88 3.69
CA GLY A 9 7.09 4.91 2.28
C GLY A 9 5.95 4.94 1.28
N LYS A 10 6.30 4.91 0.00
CA LYS A 10 5.37 4.75 -1.12
C LYS A 10 5.94 3.72 -2.09
N ALA A 11 5.13 2.72 -2.46
CA ALA A 11 5.48 1.69 -3.42
C ALA A 11 4.63 1.84 -4.69
N TYR A 12 5.19 1.47 -5.84
CA TYR A 12 4.49 1.46 -7.12
C TYR A 12 4.48 0.04 -7.67
N ILE A 13 3.29 -0.48 -7.95
CA ILE A 13 3.08 -1.82 -8.47
C ILE A 13 2.76 -1.71 -9.97
N HIS A 14 3.70 -2.18 -10.79
CA HIS A 14 3.63 -2.13 -12.25
C HIS A 14 3.31 -3.53 -12.83
N THR A 15 2.19 -4.11 -12.43
CA THR A 15 1.68 -5.36 -13.02
C THR A 15 0.23 -5.18 -13.44
N LYS A 16 -0.17 -5.85 -14.53
CA LYS A 16 -1.58 -5.90 -14.98
C LYS A 16 -2.38 -7.02 -14.30
N GLU A 17 -1.71 -7.89 -13.55
CA GLU A 17 -2.37 -8.98 -12.82
C GLU A 17 -2.93 -8.48 -11.49
N GLU A 18 -4.24 -8.22 -11.44
CA GLU A 18 -4.94 -7.78 -10.22
C GLU A 18 -4.72 -8.74 -9.04
N SER A 19 -4.65 -10.05 -9.30
CA SER A 19 -4.36 -11.06 -8.27
C SER A 19 -3.03 -10.81 -7.56
N ILE A 20 -1.99 -10.40 -8.31
CA ILE A 20 -0.67 -10.10 -7.73
C ILE A 20 -0.74 -8.83 -6.89
N GLN A 21 -1.45 -7.80 -7.38
CA GLN A 21 -1.63 -6.55 -6.65
C GLN A 21 -2.32 -6.79 -5.30
N SER A 22 -3.40 -7.57 -5.29
CA SER A 22 -4.12 -7.94 -4.06
C SER A 22 -3.20 -8.67 -3.09
N ILE A 23 -2.45 -9.69 -3.55
CA ILE A 23 -1.53 -10.47 -2.69
C ILE A 23 -0.50 -9.57 -2.00
N ILE A 24 0.04 -8.58 -2.71
CA ILE A 24 1.03 -7.65 -2.14
C ILE A 24 0.38 -6.76 -1.06
N ILE A 25 -0.81 -6.23 -1.32
CA ILE A 25 -1.53 -5.36 -0.38
C ILE A 25 -1.94 -6.16 0.87
N ASP A 26 -2.50 -7.37 0.68
CA ASP A 26 -2.92 -8.26 1.76
C ASP A 26 -1.74 -8.60 2.69
N ALA A 27 -0.57 -8.90 2.13
CA ALA A 27 0.62 -9.17 2.92
C ALA A 27 1.04 -7.96 3.78
N LEU A 28 0.99 -6.74 3.25
CA LEU A 28 1.33 -5.52 4.01
C LEU A 28 0.37 -5.30 5.18
N VAL A 29 -0.93 -5.50 4.95
CA VAL A 29 -1.96 -5.39 5.99
C VAL A 29 -1.81 -6.49 7.04
N ASP A 30 -1.52 -7.74 6.63
CA ASP A 30 -1.26 -8.86 7.54
C ASP A 30 -0.04 -8.61 8.45
N HIS A 31 0.99 -7.94 7.92
CA HIS A 31 2.14 -7.47 8.69
C HIS A 31 1.83 -6.31 9.66
N GLY A 32 0.62 -5.77 9.63
CA GLY A 32 0.13 -4.72 10.53
C GLY A 32 0.43 -3.30 10.05
N TYR A 33 0.76 -3.12 8.77
CA TYR A 33 0.87 -1.79 8.17
C TYR A 33 -0.50 -1.28 7.75
N ASP A 34 -0.71 0.03 7.90
CA ASP A 34 -1.85 0.73 7.30
C ASP A 34 -1.44 1.15 5.88
N VAL A 35 -2.26 0.82 4.89
CA VAL A 35 -1.92 0.98 3.47
C VAL A 35 -3.03 1.74 2.77
N ASP A 36 -2.73 2.95 2.29
CA ASP A 36 -3.61 3.68 1.39
C ASP A 36 -3.27 3.32 -0.05
N VAL A 37 -4.27 2.86 -0.81
CA VAL A 37 -4.10 2.39 -2.19
C VAL A 37 -4.76 3.38 -3.14
N GLU A 38 -4.00 3.83 -4.14
CA GLU A 38 -4.47 4.70 -5.21
C GLU A 38 -4.16 4.04 -6.56
N VAL A 39 -5.18 3.93 -7.42
CA VAL A 39 -5.04 3.43 -8.79
C VAL A 39 -5.08 4.63 -9.72
N THR A 40 -4.00 4.83 -10.47
CA THR A 40 -3.85 5.99 -11.37
C THR A 40 -3.64 5.50 -12.79
N ASP A 41 -4.46 5.97 -13.73
CA ASP A 41 -4.18 5.86 -15.16
C ASP A 41 -3.10 6.88 -15.53
N ASN A 42 -1.98 6.42 -16.09
CA ASN A 42 -0.87 7.31 -16.45
C ASN A 42 -1.05 7.92 -17.86
N GLY A 43 -2.28 7.99 -18.40
CA GLY A 43 -2.57 8.56 -19.73
C GLY A 43 -2.01 7.77 -20.91
N THR A 44 -1.42 6.60 -20.65
CA THR A 44 -0.80 5.71 -21.65
C THR A 44 -1.57 4.40 -21.83
N GLY A 45 -2.76 4.28 -21.24
CA GLY A 45 -3.53 3.05 -21.19
C GLY A 45 -2.92 1.99 -20.26
N ASN A 46 -2.18 2.44 -19.25
CA ASN A 46 -1.64 1.60 -18.18
C ASN A 46 -2.04 2.17 -16.84
N GLU A 47 -2.62 1.30 -16.02
CA GLU A 47 -2.91 1.56 -14.62
C GLU A 47 -1.66 1.31 -13.79
N VAL A 48 -1.36 2.24 -12.90
CA VAL A 48 -0.31 2.13 -11.90
C VAL A 48 -0.98 2.15 -10.54
N VAL A 49 -0.78 1.09 -9.77
CA VAL A 49 -1.22 1.04 -8.38
C VAL A 49 -0.12 1.60 -7.50
N SER A 50 -0.44 2.61 -6.70
CA SER A 50 0.47 3.19 -5.73
C SER A 50 -0.04 2.95 -4.32
N CYS A 51 0.84 2.46 -3.45
CA CYS A 51 0.52 2.12 -2.07
C CYS A 51 1.34 3.04 -1.15
N GLU A 52 0.68 3.90 -0.39
CA GLU A 52 1.31 4.62 0.73
C GLU A 52 1.23 3.77 1.99
N ILE A 53 2.38 3.52 2.61
CA ILE A 53 2.52 2.58 3.72
C ILE A 53 2.80 3.38 4.99
N TYR A 54 2.03 3.10 6.03
CA TYR A 54 2.12 3.76 7.32
C TYR A 54 2.31 2.75 8.45
N ASP A 55 3.12 3.13 9.43
CA ASP A 55 3.15 2.48 10.74
C ASP A 55 2.05 3.07 11.62
N VAL A 56 1.24 2.21 12.21
CA VAL A 56 0.16 2.59 13.15
C VAL A 56 0.59 2.52 14.62
N GLY A 57 1.90 2.40 14.89
CA GLY A 57 2.45 2.27 16.24
C GLY A 57 1.90 1.07 16.98
N GLY A 58 1.58 -0.01 16.25
CA GLY A 58 0.77 -1.14 16.70
C GLY A 58 1.50 -2.47 16.79
N SER A 59 2.50 -2.72 15.93
CA SER A 59 3.21 -4.01 15.90
C SER A 59 4.42 -4.00 16.83
N LYS A 60 4.17 -3.76 18.13
CA LYS A 60 5.02 -4.36 19.16
C LYS A 60 4.52 -5.80 19.33
N LYS A 61 5.17 -6.76 18.67
CA LYS A 61 5.28 -8.09 19.28
C LYS A 61 6.27 -7.99 20.44
#